data_AF-A0A946NIA9-F1
#
_entry.id   AF-A0A946NIA9-F1
#
_cell.length_a   1.000
_cell.length_b   1.000
_cell.length_c   1.000
_cell.angle_alpha   90.00
_cell.angle_beta   90.00
_cell.angle_gamma   90.00
#
_symmetry.space_group_name_H-M   'P 1'
#
loop_
_entity.id
_entity.type
_entity.pdbx_description
1 polymer ?
#
loop_
_entity_poly.entity_id
_entity_poly.type
_entity_poly.pdbx_seq_one_letter_code
_entity_poly.pdbx_strand_id
1 'polypeptide(L)' 'MAKKKIITKKSEAFLEAYLNNPSPTGFESGGQKMWLDYIKPYIDTHFV' A
#
# COMPACT_ATOMS: atom_id res chain seq x y z
N MET A 1 -13.68 -10.64 -25.90
CA MET A 1 -12.57 -10.83 -24.92
C MET A 1 -13.09 -10.48 -23.53
N ALA A 2 -13.04 -11.38 -22.56
CA ALA A 2 -13.43 -11.06 -21.18
C ALA A 2 -12.43 -10.08 -20.54
N LYS A 3 -12.92 -9.06 -19.84
CA LYS A 3 -12.07 -8.07 -19.15
C LYS A 3 -11.30 -8.78 -18.03
N LYS A 4 -9.97 -8.82 -18.13
CA LYS A 4 -9.11 -9.42 -17.10
C LYS A 4 -9.19 -8.58 -15.83
N LYS A 5 -9.52 -9.19 -14.68
CA LYS A 5 -9.54 -8.47 -13.39
C LYS A 5 -8.09 -8.16 -13.00
N ILE A 6 -7.72 -6.88 -13.04
CA ILE A 6 -6.37 -6.39 -12.70
C ILE A 6 -6.17 -6.35 -11.18
N ILE A 7 -7.25 -6.06 -10.45
CA ILE A 7 -7.25 -5.97 -9.00
C ILE A 7 -7.46 -7.36 -8.39
N THR A 8 -6.46 -7.82 -7.63
CA THR A 8 -6.49 -9.08 -6.89
C THR A 8 -7.10 -8.88 -5.50
N LYS A 9 -7.56 -9.98 -4.87
CA LYS A 9 -8.02 -9.93 -3.46
C LYS A 9 -6.94 -9.43 -2.50
N LYS A 10 -5.66 -9.73 -2.79
CA LYS A 10 -4.52 -9.27 -1.99
C LYS A 10 -4.35 -7.75 -2.07
N SER A 11 -4.46 -7.18 -3.27
CA SER A 11 -4.40 -5.73 -3.46
C SER A 11 -5.62 -5.01 -2.86
N GLU A 12 -6.81 -5.64 -2.89
CA GLU A 12 -8.02 -5.11 -2.22
C GLU A 12 -7.83 -5.05 -0.70
N ALA A 13 -7.36 -6.13 -0.09
CA ALA A 13 -7.12 -6.19 1.36
C ALA A 13 -6.04 -5.20 1.82
N PHE A 14 -4.97 -5.04 1.03
CA PHE A 14 -3.95 -4.02 1.31
C PHE A 14 -4.54 -2.61 1.28
N LEU A 15 -5.30 -2.29 0.21
CA LEU A 15 -5.89 -0.96 0.05
C LEU A 15 -6.87 -0.63 1.18
N GLU A 16 -7.69 -1.60 1.60
CA GLU A 16 -8.60 -1.46 2.72
C GLU A 16 -7.84 -1.14 4.03
N ALA A 17 -6.81 -1.92 4.36
CA ALA A 17 -6.00 -1.68 5.55
C ALA A 17 -5.28 -0.31 5.49
N TYR A 18 -4.76 0.06 4.31
CA TYR A 18 -4.08 1.33 4.11
C TYR A 18 -5.02 2.54 4.28
N LEU A 19 -6.23 2.48 3.72
CA LEU A 19 -7.23 3.53 3.85
C LEU A 19 -7.78 3.65 5.28
N ASN A 20 -7.85 2.53 6.01
CA ASN A 20 -8.30 2.51 7.39
C ASN A 20 -7.21 2.94 8.40
N ASN A 21 -5.97 3.18 7.96
CA ASN A 21 -4.90 3.71 8.81
C ASN A 21 -4.98 5.25 8.88
N PRO A 22 -5.23 5.85 10.07
CA PRO A 22 -5.21 7.31 10.21
C PRO A 22 -3.83 7.88 9.86
N SER A 23 -3.81 8.83 8.93
CA SER A 23 -2.58 9.49 8.46
C SER A 23 -2.82 10.99 8.25
N PRO A 24 -3.16 11.74 9.32
CA PRO A 24 -3.34 13.19 9.22
C PRO A 24 -2.00 13.88 8.93
N THR A 25 -2.05 15.11 8.42
CA THR A 25 -0.85 15.92 8.17
C THR A 25 0.01 16.02 9.43
N GLY A 26 1.29 15.68 9.32
CA GLY A 26 2.25 15.64 10.43
C GLY A 26 2.35 14.31 11.19
N PHE A 27 1.51 13.32 10.88
CA PHE A 27 1.55 11.98 11.47
C PHE A 27 1.50 10.87 10.40
N GLU A 28 2.06 11.14 9.21
CA GLU A 28 1.95 10.24 8.06
C GLU A 28 2.87 9.01 8.12
N SER A 29 3.83 8.97 9.05
CA SER A 29 4.87 7.94 9.09
C SER A 29 4.31 6.51 9.17
N GLY A 30 3.17 6.33 9.84
CA GLY A 30 2.46 5.05 9.89
C GLY A 30 2.00 4.59 8.51
N GLY A 31 1.34 5.48 7.76
CA GLY A 31 0.90 5.20 6.39
C GLY A 31 2.08 4.99 5.45
N GLN A 32 3.10 5.85 5.53
CA GLN A 32 4.32 5.74 4.71
C GLN A 32 5.00 4.37 4.91
N LYS A 33 5.08 3.87 6.14
CA LYS A 33 5.64 2.56 6.44
C LYS A 33 4.81 1.43 5.82
N MET A 34 3.48 1.45 5.95
CA MET A 34 2.60 0.44 5.36
C MET A 34 2.74 0.39 3.83
N TRP A 35 2.82 1.55 3.19
CA TRP A 35 3.04 1.64 1.74
C TRP A 35 4.41 1.06 1.35
N LEU A 36 5.46 1.46 2.06
CA LEU A 36 6.83 0.99 1.83
C LEU A 36 6.92 -0.54 1.95
N ASP A 37 6.34 -1.12 3.00
CA ASP A 37 6.31 -2.57 3.21
C ASP A 37 5.60 -3.31 2.05
N TYR A 38 4.53 -2.73 1.51
CA TYR A 38 3.80 -3.29 0.38
C TYR A 38 4.60 -3.25 -0.93
N ILE A 39 5.33 -2.16 -1.18
CA ILE A 39 6.10 -2.01 -2.43
C ILE A 39 7.50 -2.63 -2.34
N LYS A 40 7.98 -3.02 -1.16
CA LYS A 40 9.32 -3.55 -0.91
C LYS A 40 9.80 -4.61 -1.91
N PRO A 41 8.98 -5.58 -2.37
CA PRO A 41 9.43 -6.58 -3.34
C PRO A 41 9.70 -6.02 -4.75
N TYR A 42 9.33 -4.77 -5.01
CA TYR A 42 9.38 -4.11 -6.31
C TYR A 42 10.37 -2.94 -6.35
N ILE A 43 11.14 -2.73 -5.29
CA ILE A 43 12.13 -1.64 -5.19
C ILE A 43 13.47 -2.19 -4.66
N ASP A 44 14.57 -1.60 -5.11
CA ASP A 44 15.92 -2.04 -4.70
C ASP A 44 16.39 -1.39 -3.39
N THR A 45 16.07 -0.10 -3.20
CA THR A 45 16.55 0.69 -2.06
C THR A 45 15.46 1.63 -1.53
N HIS A 46 15.52 1.96 -0.25
CA HIS A 46 14.70 2.99 0.39
C HIS A 46 15.50 3.68 1.51
N PHE A 47 15.00 4.83 1.95
CA PHE A 47 15.56 5.59 3.08
C PHE A 47 14.54 5.62 4.22
N VAL A 48 15.03 5.63 5.47
CA VAL A 48 14.24 5.77 6.71
C VAL A 48 14.91 6.80 7.59
#